data_AF-A0A3C0TAQ6-F1
#
_entry.id   AF-A0A3C0TAQ6-F1
#
_cell.length_a   1.000
_cell.length_b   1.000
_cell.length_c   1.000
_cell.angle_alpha   90.00
_cell.angle_beta   90.00
_cell.angle_gamma   90.00
#
_symmetry.space_group_name_H-M   'P 1'
#
loop_
_entity.id
_entity.type
_entity.pdbx_description
1 polymer ?
#
loop_
_entity_poly.entity_id
_entity_poly.type
_entity_poly.pdbx_seq_one_letter_code
_entity_poly.pdbx_strand_id
1 'polypeptide(L)' 'MKLTAFLLALFISNVVIAAPQEGDLAPDFELQASDGKTYTLSQFKGKQYIVISFFPKAYTGG' A
#
# COMPACT_ATOMS: atom_id res chain seq x y z
N MET A 1 -28.37 -19.27 -19.92
CA MET A 1 -27.76 -17.91 -19.97
C MET A 1 -27.89 -17.12 -18.67
N LYS A 2 -28.97 -17.26 -17.87
CA LYS A 2 -29.09 -16.56 -16.57
C LYS A 2 -28.29 -17.23 -15.43
N LEU A 3 -28.15 -18.56 -15.44
CA LEU A 3 -27.40 -19.31 -14.42
C LEU A 3 -25.87 -19.17 -14.55
N THR A 4 -25.37 -19.08 -15.79
CA THR A 4 -23.95 -18.87 -16.10
C THR A 4 -23.46 -17.49 -15.66
N ALA A 5 -24.33 -16.46 -15.69
CA ALA A 5 -24.00 -15.12 -15.18
C ALA A 5 -23.93 -15.09 -13.64
N PHE A 6 -24.75 -15.90 -12.97
CA PHE A 6 -24.77 -15.99 -11.50
C PHE A 6 -23.52 -16.71 -10.94
N LEU A 7 -23.01 -17.72 -11.65
CA LEU A 7 -21.76 -18.42 -11.31
C LEU A 7 -20.51 -17.55 -11.54
N LEU A 8 -20.54 -16.64 -12.52
CA LEU A 8 -19.43 -15.70 -12.77
C LEU A 8 -19.34 -14.61 -11.68
N ALA A 9 -20.48 -14.20 -11.11
CA ALA A 9 -20.53 -13.24 -10.02
C ALA A 9 -20.00 -13.78 -8.67
N LEU A 10 -20.00 -15.11 -8.47
CA LEU A 10 -19.49 -15.74 -7.25
C LEU A 10 -17.94 -15.76 -7.15
N PHE A 11 -17.24 -15.46 -8.25
CA PHE A 11 -15.77 -15.43 -8.32
C PHE A 11 -15.16 -14.05 -8.05
N ILE A 12 -15.96 -13.03 -7.70
CA ILE A 12 -15.44 -11.78 -7.14
C ILE A 12 -15.21 -12.00 -5.64
N SER A 13 -14.37 -12.99 -5.32
CA SER A 13 -13.93 -13.26 -3.96
C SER A 13 -13.09 -12.08 -3.48
N ASN A 14 -13.62 -11.39 -2.49
CA ASN A 14 -12.98 -10.46 -1.56
C ASN A 14 -11.45 -10.42 -1.69
N VAL A 15 -10.92 -9.43 -2.40
CA VAL A 15 -9.50 -9.05 -2.25
C VAL A 15 -9.38 -8.36 -0.90
N VAL A 16 -9.22 -9.17 0.16
CA VAL A 16 -8.81 -8.66 1.46
C VAL A 16 -7.34 -8.31 1.30
N ILE A 17 -7.04 -7.02 1.14
CA ILE A 17 -5.67 -6.51 1.24
C ILE A 17 -5.28 -6.65 2.72
N ALA A 18 -4.63 -7.75 3.06
CA ALA A 18 -4.08 -7.96 4.38
C ALA A 18 -2.96 -6.94 4.65
N ALA A 19 -2.82 -6.49 5.89
CA ALA A 19 -1.68 -5.68 6.28
C ALA A 19 -0.37 -6.46 6.06
N PRO A 20 0.72 -5.81 5.64
CA PRO A 20 2.02 -6.45 5.50
C PRO A 20 2.46 -7.11 6.81
N GLN A 21 3.02 -8.32 6.71
CA GLN A 21 3.58 -9.06 7.84
C GLN A 21 5.12 -9.03 7.81
N GLU A 22 5.74 -9.51 8.88
CA GLU A 22 7.19 -9.66 8.94
C GLU A 22 7.68 -10.62 7.83
N GLY A 23 8.68 -10.18 7.08
CA GLY A 23 9.24 -10.93 5.94
C GLY A 23 8.56 -10.64 4.60
N ASP A 24 7.38 -10.02 4.59
CA ASP A 24 6.77 -9.56 3.34
C ASP A 24 7.59 -8.42 2.71
N LEU A 25 7.55 -8.36 1.38
CA LEU A 25 8.03 -7.18 0.69
C LEU A 25 7.10 -6.00 0.99
N ALA A 26 7.67 -4.89 1.44
CA ALA A 26 6.91 -3.65 1.61
C ALA A 26 6.23 -3.25 0.27
N PRO A 27 4.92 -2.92 0.27
CA PRO A 27 4.24 -2.44 -0.93
C PRO A 27 4.89 -1.17 -1.46
N ASP A 28 5.06 -1.08 -2.78
CA ASP A 28 5.55 0.16 -3.39
C ASP A 28 4.46 1.24 -3.31
N PHE A 29 4.87 2.47 -3.03
CA PHE A 29 4.00 3.63 -2.99
C PHE A 29 4.77 4.85 -3.49
N GLU A 30 4.01 5.84 -3.96
CA GLU A 30 4.52 7.10 -4.46
C GLU A 30 3.89 8.26 -3.69
N LEU A 31 4.72 9.15 -3.14
CA LEU A 31 4.26 10.29 -2.36
C LEU A 31 5.11 11.53 -2.66
N GLN A 32 4.46 12.69 -2.62
CA GLN A 32 5.15 13.98 -2.64
C GLN A 32 5.73 14.27 -1.25
N ALA A 33 7.00 14.64 -1.20
CA ALA A 33 7.68 15.05 0.01
C ALA A 33 7.62 16.58 0.21
N SER A 34 8.06 17.05 1.38
CA SER A 34 8.06 18.49 1.72
C SER A 34 9.02 19.33 0.88
N ASP A 35 9.94 18.71 0.14
CA ASP A 35 10.81 19.38 -0.83
C ASP A 35 10.12 19.60 -2.20
N GLY A 36 8.85 19.20 -2.33
CA GLY A 36 8.04 19.30 -3.55
C GLY A 36 8.31 18.20 -4.57
N LYS A 37 9.29 17.31 -4.35
CA LYS A 37 9.58 16.19 -5.23
C LYS A 37 8.73 14.98 -4.86
N THR A 38 8.56 14.10 -5.84
CA THR A 38 7.85 12.84 -5.68
C THR A 38 8.85 11.69 -5.61
N TYR A 39 8.66 10.81 -4.64
CA TYR A 39 9.53 9.66 -4.40
C TYR A 39 8.70 8.37 -4.42
N THR A 40 9.30 7.30 -4.95
CA THR A 40 8.75 5.95 -4.86
C THR A 40 9.57 5.12 -3.87
N LEU A 41 8.93 4.25 -3.09
CA LEU A 41 9.64 3.41 -2.11
C LEU A 41 10.72 2.54 -2.81
N SER A 42 10.42 2.05 -4.01
CA SER A 42 11.34 1.27 -4.84
C SER A 42 12.67 1.95 -5.16
N GLN A 43 12.75 3.29 -5.16
CA GLN A 43 14.00 4.02 -5.39
C GLN A 43 15.08 3.75 -4.34
N PHE A 44 14.67 3.35 -3.13
CA PHE A 44 15.55 3.12 -1.98
C PHE A 44 15.90 1.65 -1.73
N LYS A 45 15.26 0.72 -2.46
CA LYS A 45 15.49 -0.72 -2.30
C LYS A 45 16.97 -1.07 -2.49
N GLY A 46 17.55 -1.76 -1.50
CA GLY A 46 18.96 -2.19 -1.52
C GLY A 46 19.99 -1.09 -1.32
N LYS A 47 19.57 0.16 -1.09
CA LYS A 47 20.47 1.31 -0.85
C LYS A 47 20.57 1.66 0.63
N GLN A 48 19.47 1.53 1.37
CA GLN A 48 19.39 1.86 2.80
C GLN A 48 18.17 1.18 3.45
N TYR A 49 18.18 1.10 4.78
CA TYR A 49 17.00 0.72 5.56
C TYR A 49 16.01 1.89 5.63
N ILE A 50 14.72 1.58 5.62
CA ILE A 50 13.62 2.56 5.62
C ILE A 50 12.71 2.29 6.80
N VAL A 51 12.32 3.36 7.51
CA VAL A 51 11.33 3.33 8.59
C VAL A 51 10.12 4.16 8.15
N ILE A 52 8.93 3.58 8.25
CA ILE A 52 7.66 4.23 7.91
C ILE A 52 6.88 4.46 9.20
N SER A 53 6.46 5.70 9.43
CA SER A 53 5.66 6.08 10.60
C SER A 53 4.44 6.86 10.15
N PHE A 54 3.26 6.47 10.63
CA PHE A 54 1.99 7.15 10.38
C PHE A 54 1.60 7.95 11.62
N PHE A 55 1.19 9.20 11.42
CA PHE A 55 0.65 10.07 12.47
C PHE A 55 -0.55 10.85 11.93
N PRO A 56 -1.56 11.21 12.76
CA PRO A 56 -2.82 11.77 12.27
C PRO A 56 -2.68 13.11 11.55
N LYS A 57 -1.80 13.99 12.05
CA LYS A 57 -1.61 15.34 11.51
C LYS A 57 -0.22 15.87 11.87
N ALA A 58 0.42 16.55 10.92
CA ALA A 58 1.70 17.22 11.16
C ALA A 58 1.53 18.45 12.06
N TYR A 59 2.59 18.80 12.78
CA TYR A 59 2.69 20.04 13.58
C TYR A 59 1.64 20.17 14.70
N THR A 60 1.29 19.06 15.36
CA THR A 60 0.44 19.04 16.56
C THR A 60 1.22 18.46 17.75
N GLY A 61 0.97 19.00 18.95
CA GLY A 61 1.27 18.26 20.19
C GLY A 61 0.24 17.14 20.30
N GLY A 62 0.69 15.90 20.51
CA GLY A 62 -0.15 14.69 20.48
C GLY A 62 -1.39 14.75 21.37
#